data_AF-A0A8H8J9U5-F1
#
_entry.id   AF-A0A8H8J9U5-F1
#
_cell.length_a   1.000
_cell.length_b   1.000
_cell.length_c   1.000
_cell.angle_alpha   90.00
_cell.angle_beta   90.00
_cell.angle_gamma   90.00
#
_symmetry.space_group_name_H-M   'P 1'
#
loop_
_entity.id
_entity.type
_entity.pdbx_description
1 polymer ?
#
loop_
_entity_poly.entity_id
_entity_poly.type
_entity_poly.pdbx_seq_one_letter_code
_entity_poly.pdbx_strand_id
1 'polypeptide(L)'
;MAGVQSGLRDAMILVQKLGAFTDRASPMPEAKYRHHFKQYTFGLTEEETARVWVNNLDYASPAHVWYCNLTNTPDKAKAVEQWSDLEKEIEKRWPTPQWDNSAHVNASREAWQVHRFKMTTDMLDKLKDWSSMTKPHQVWAEEHPALGKSVNSTDEDRVSKTIAELPAWLVHMLPKGDRYDNGFDELMNDIGALSSRQLVFSYEHESVYKAMASRMQHVSIGPELLHTRPTTSSVPATPQSQTYSQTPTTSRSNLQFSSAVRQTIIPLNDEATAR
;
A
#
# COMPACT_ATOMS: atom_id res chain seq x y z
N MET A 1 -7.85 22.40 -26.55
CA MET A 1 -6.78 22.94 -25.67
C MET A 1 -7.08 22.67 -24.18
N ALA A 2 -7.48 21.43 -23.81
CA ALA A 2 -7.91 21.10 -22.44
C ALA A 2 -6.88 20.25 -21.65
N GLY A 3 -5.76 19.86 -22.27
CA GLY A 3 -4.77 18.96 -21.66
C GLY A 3 -3.66 19.64 -20.83
N VAL A 4 -3.44 20.95 -20.98
CA VAL A 4 -2.28 21.64 -20.36
C VAL A 4 -2.56 22.02 -18.89
N GLN A 5 -3.81 22.30 -18.52
CA GLN A 5 -4.16 22.66 -17.14
C GLN A 5 -4.22 21.45 -16.17
N SER A 6 -4.28 20.22 -16.67
CA SER A 6 -4.30 19.02 -15.82
C SER A 6 -2.94 18.81 -15.14
N GLY A 7 -1.83 18.88 -15.89
CA GLY A 7 -0.50 18.57 -15.37
C GLY A 7 -0.06 19.45 -14.20
N LEU A 8 -0.31 20.76 -14.28
CA LEU A 8 -0.04 21.68 -13.17
C LEU A 8 -0.83 21.33 -11.90
N ARG A 9 -2.12 21.07 -12.05
CA ARG A 9 -3.00 20.79 -10.90
C ARG A 9 -2.58 19.49 -10.22
N ASP A 10 -2.26 18.47 -11.01
CA ASP A 10 -1.80 17.19 -10.52
C ASP A 10 -0.46 17.32 -9.79
N ALA A 11 0.48 18.10 -10.34
CA ALA A 11 1.74 18.42 -9.68
C ALA A 11 1.55 19.17 -8.36
N MET A 12 0.64 20.16 -8.29
CA MET A 12 0.33 20.85 -7.04
C MET A 12 -0.20 19.91 -5.96
N ILE A 13 -1.10 18.99 -6.33
CA ILE A 13 -1.63 17.98 -5.39
C ILE A 13 -0.53 17.04 -4.91
N LEU A 14 0.32 16.55 -5.82
CA LEU A 14 1.41 15.64 -5.48
C LEU A 14 2.47 16.30 -4.60
N VAL A 15 2.81 17.56 -4.87
CA VAL A 15 3.76 18.34 -4.07
C VAL A 15 3.18 18.68 -2.70
N GLN A 16 1.90 19.03 -2.59
CA GLN A 16 1.24 19.24 -1.28
C GLN A 16 1.28 17.99 -0.40
N LYS A 17 1.18 16.79 -1.00
CA LYS A 17 1.32 15.52 -0.26
C LYS A 17 2.72 15.30 0.31
N LEU A 18 3.76 15.99 -0.17
CA LEU A 18 5.10 15.96 0.43
C LEU A 18 5.16 16.74 1.75
N GLY A 19 4.16 17.58 2.04
CA GLY A 19 4.19 18.57 3.11
C GLY A 19 4.76 19.90 2.63
N ALA A 20 4.48 20.97 3.37
CA ALA A 20 5.01 22.30 3.06
C ALA A 20 6.51 22.40 3.37
N PHE A 21 7.25 23.17 2.57
CA PHE A 21 8.66 23.44 2.82
C PHE A 21 8.81 24.52 3.91
N THR A 22 9.49 24.19 5.02
CA THR A 22 9.46 25.01 6.25
C THR A 22 10.82 25.49 6.78
N ASP A 23 11.96 25.20 6.13
CA ASP A 23 13.33 25.49 6.66
C ASP A 23 13.55 25.00 8.11
N ARG A 24 12.71 24.08 8.58
CA ARG A 24 12.78 23.46 9.91
C ARG A 24 12.81 21.95 9.73
N ALA A 25 12.74 21.21 10.84
CA ALA A 25 12.54 19.76 10.82
C ALA A 25 11.27 19.43 10.02
N SER A 26 11.44 19.21 8.72
CA SER A 26 10.41 18.71 7.82
C SER A 26 10.21 17.22 8.14
N PRO A 27 8.98 16.69 8.01
CA PRO A 27 8.75 15.24 8.10
C PRO A 27 9.55 14.46 7.04
N MET A 28 10.05 15.12 6.00
CA MET A 28 10.88 14.54 4.94
C MET A 28 12.27 15.20 4.88
N PRO A 29 13.36 14.42 4.75
CA PRO A 29 14.69 14.98 4.51
C PRO A 29 14.71 15.88 3.27
N GLU A 30 15.39 17.02 3.34
CA GLU A 30 15.38 18.02 2.25
C GLU A 30 15.80 17.43 0.89
N ALA A 31 16.87 16.64 0.84
CA ALA A 31 17.32 16.01 -0.39
C ALA A 31 16.25 15.10 -1.02
N LYS A 32 15.46 14.40 -0.20
CA LYS A 32 14.33 13.58 -0.65
C LYS A 32 13.18 14.44 -1.16
N TYR A 33 12.88 15.52 -0.45
CA TYR A 33 11.85 16.47 -0.85
C TYR A 33 12.18 17.10 -2.22
N ARG A 34 13.42 17.58 -2.39
CA ARG A 34 13.94 18.14 -3.66
C ARG A 34 13.84 17.14 -4.81
N HIS A 35 14.17 15.88 -4.56
CA HIS A 35 14.08 14.82 -5.55
C HIS A 35 12.64 14.59 -6.02
N HIS A 36 11.71 14.40 -5.09
CA HIS A 36 10.30 14.19 -5.45
C HIS A 36 9.67 15.43 -6.09
N PHE A 37 10.03 16.64 -5.63
CA PHE A 37 9.58 17.88 -6.26
C PHE A 37 9.93 17.88 -7.76
N LYS A 38 11.21 17.63 -8.11
CA LYS A 38 11.66 17.56 -9.52
C LYS A 38 10.94 16.50 -10.34
N GLN A 39 10.63 15.35 -9.74
CA GLN A 39 9.85 14.29 -10.41
C GLN A 39 8.41 14.71 -10.66
N TYR A 40 7.75 15.35 -9.69
CA TYR A 40 6.34 15.72 -9.79
C TYR A 40 6.10 16.95 -10.67
N THR A 41 7.10 17.81 -10.82
CA THR A 41 7.05 18.96 -11.74
C THR A 41 7.66 18.65 -13.11
N PHE A 42 8.05 17.40 -13.38
CA PHE A 42 8.62 17.01 -14.66
C PHE A 42 7.63 17.27 -15.80
N GLY A 43 8.07 18.02 -16.81
CA GLY A 43 7.24 18.39 -17.98
C GLY A 43 6.41 19.66 -17.81
N LEU A 44 6.45 20.31 -16.64
CA LEU A 44 5.90 21.67 -16.47
C LEU A 44 6.84 22.73 -17.06
N THR A 45 6.30 23.92 -17.35
CA THR A 45 7.16 25.06 -17.70
C THR A 45 7.97 25.56 -16.50
N GLU A 46 8.99 26.37 -16.75
CA GLU A 46 9.78 27.03 -15.71
C GLU A 46 8.89 27.86 -14.76
N GLU A 47 7.93 28.59 -15.31
CA GLU A 47 7.00 29.43 -14.54
C GLU A 47 6.02 28.60 -13.72
N GLU A 48 5.53 27.51 -14.29
CA GLU A 48 4.65 26.59 -13.59
C GLU A 48 5.37 25.92 -12.42
N THR A 49 6.61 25.48 -12.64
CA THR A 49 7.45 24.86 -11.60
C THR A 49 7.75 25.85 -10.47
N ALA A 50 8.12 27.09 -10.80
CA ALA A 50 8.33 28.16 -9.82
C ALA A 50 7.05 28.42 -9.01
N ARG A 51 5.89 28.49 -9.66
CA ARG A 51 4.59 28.68 -8.99
C ARG A 51 4.26 27.52 -8.05
N VAL A 52 4.51 26.27 -8.45
CA VAL A 52 4.28 25.10 -7.59
C VAL A 52 5.16 25.18 -6.34
N TRP A 53 6.42 25.58 -6.47
CA TRP A 53 7.32 25.77 -5.33
C TRP A 53 6.78 26.80 -4.34
N VAL A 54 6.48 28.01 -4.83
CA VAL A 54 6.04 29.14 -4.01
C VAL A 54 4.73 28.83 -3.29
N ASN A 55 3.79 28.18 -3.97
CA ASN A 55 2.52 27.76 -3.39
C ASN A 55 2.66 26.67 -2.31
N ASN A 56 3.79 25.94 -2.27
CA ASN A 56 4.06 24.92 -1.26
C ASN A 56 4.97 25.40 -0.12
N LEU A 57 5.28 26.70 -0.07
CA LEU A 57 5.93 27.31 1.10
C LEU A 57 4.92 27.42 2.24
N ASP A 58 5.32 27.05 3.46
CA ASP A 58 4.50 27.32 4.63
C ASP A 58 4.52 28.83 4.92
N TYR A 59 3.34 29.44 4.93
CA TYR A 59 3.13 30.89 5.09
C TYR A 59 3.79 31.47 6.36
N ALA A 60 3.91 30.67 7.43
CA ALA A 60 4.53 31.10 8.69
C ALA A 60 6.02 30.72 8.79
N SER A 61 6.59 30.11 7.76
CA SER A 61 7.96 29.59 7.82
C SER A 61 9.02 30.65 7.48
N PRO A 62 10.26 30.48 7.99
CA PRO A 62 11.42 31.26 7.54
C PRO A 62 11.62 31.22 6.01
N ALA A 63 11.23 30.12 5.35
CA ALA A 63 11.33 29.98 3.91
C ALA A 63 10.39 30.94 3.16
N HIS A 64 9.15 31.12 3.64
CA HIS A 64 8.21 32.08 3.06
C HIS A 64 8.67 33.53 3.26
N VAL A 65 9.12 33.87 4.47
CA VAL A 65 9.66 35.21 4.77
C VAL A 65 10.88 35.53 3.90
N TRP A 66 11.78 34.56 3.71
CA TRP A 66 12.91 34.70 2.81
C TRP A 66 12.47 34.95 1.37
N TYR A 67 11.50 34.19 0.86
CA TYR A 67 10.99 34.37 -0.50
C TYR A 67 10.38 35.76 -0.70
N CYS A 68 9.55 36.23 0.23
CA CYS A 68 8.99 37.58 0.20
C CYS A 68 10.10 38.64 0.15
N ASN A 69 11.16 38.48 0.95
CA ASN A 69 12.31 39.37 0.94
C ASN A 69 13.10 39.33 -0.37
N LEU A 70 13.21 38.17 -1.00
CA LEU A 70 13.86 37.99 -2.29
C LEU A 70 13.12 38.75 -3.40
N THR A 71 11.79 38.75 -3.37
CA THR A 71 10.93 39.39 -4.37
C THR A 71 10.67 40.88 -4.13
N ASN A 72 11.27 41.49 -3.11
CA ASN A 72 11.03 42.90 -2.79
C ASN A 72 11.58 43.89 -3.84
N THR A 73 12.40 43.43 -4.80
CA THR A 73 12.84 44.26 -5.94
C THR A 73 12.22 43.75 -7.25
N PRO A 74 11.84 44.64 -8.19
CA PRO A 74 11.21 44.24 -9.45
C PRO A 74 12.05 43.26 -10.28
N ASP A 75 13.37 43.48 -10.34
CA ASP A 75 14.28 42.63 -11.11
C ASP A 75 14.37 41.22 -10.53
N LYS A 76 14.38 41.10 -9.19
CA LYS A 76 14.39 39.79 -8.54
C LYS A 76 13.04 39.11 -8.59
N ALA A 77 11.95 39.86 -8.46
CA ALA A 77 10.59 39.34 -8.61
C ALA A 77 10.42 38.67 -9.98
N LYS A 78 10.87 39.33 -11.05
CA LYS A 78 10.82 38.77 -12.40
C LYS A 78 11.75 37.57 -12.60
N ALA A 79 12.95 37.60 -12.01
CA ALA A 79 13.88 36.48 -12.12
C ALA A 79 13.32 35.21 -11.45
N VAL A 80 12.70 35.33 -10.28
CA VAL A 80 12.17 34.17 -9.55
C VAL A 80 10.87 33.60 -10.11
N GLU A 81 10.27 34.26 -11.11
CA GLU A 81 9.21 33.65 -11.91
C GLU A 81 9.73 32.48 -12.74
N GLN A 82 11.04 32.43 -13.02
CA GLN A 82 11.67 31.31 -13.72
C GLN A 82 12.27 30.33 -12.71
N TRP A 83 11.94 29.04 -12.82
CA TRP A 83 12.40 28.02 -11.89
C TRP A 83 13.92 27.95 -11.78
N SER A 84 14.63 27.98 -12.90
CA SER A 84 16.10 27.89 -12.96
C SER A 84 16.81 29.03 -12.23
N ASP A 85 16.21 30.22 -12.16
CA ASP A 85 16.78 31.34 -11.41
C ASP A 85 16.35 31.31 -9.93
N LEU A 86 15.10 30.94 -9.65
CA LEU A 86 14.63 30.69 -8.29
C LEU A 86 15.42 29.54 -7.63
N GLU A 87 15.69 28.45 -8.33
CA GLU A 87 16.46 27.29 -7.87
C GLU A 87 17.87 27.71 -7.46
N LYS A 88 18.54 28.59 -8.21
CA LYS A 88 19.87 29.10 -7.83
C LYS A 88 19.84 29.87 -6.52
N GLU A 89 18.84 30.73 -6.31
CA GLU A 89 18.69 31.48 -5.06
C GLU A 89 18.36 30.56 -3.88
N ILE A 90 17.53 29.55 -4.13
CA ILE A 90 17.24 28.51 -3.15
C ILE A 90 18.50 27.72 -2.78
N GLU A 91 19.27 27.22 -3.74
CA GLU A 91 20.50 26.44 -3.50
C GLU A 91 21.58 27.23 -2.76
N LYS A 92 21.65 28.56 -2.96
CA LYS A 92 22.53 29.43 -2.16
C LYS A 92 22.14 29.44 -0.68
N ARG A 93 20.85 29.35 -0.38
CA ARG A 93 20.30 29.46 0.98
C ARG A 93 20.22 28.10 1.68
N TRP A 94 19.76 27.09 0.95
CA TRP A 94 19.60 25.71 1.36
C TRP A 94 20.27 24.80 0.34
N PRO A 95 21.59 24.56 0.48
CA PRO A 95 22.31 23.67 -0.41
C PRO A 95 21.69 22.27 -0.32
N THR A 96 21.22 21.74 -1.45
CA THR A 96 20.66 20.39 -1.48
C THR A 96 21.75 19.38 -1.06
N PRO A 97 21.56 18.62 0.04
CA PRO A 97 22.51 17.59 0.42
C PRO A 97 22.69 16.57 -0.71
N GLN A 98 23.90 16.00 -0.83
CA GLN A 98 24.13 14.96 -1.84
C GLN A 98 23.11 13.84 -1.68
N TRP A 99 22.31 13.66 -2.72
CA TRP A 99 21.31 12.61 -2.80
C TRP A 99 21.91 11.41 -3.51
N ASP A 100 22.05 10.30 -2.79
CA ASP A 100 22.44 9.04 -3.39
C ASP A 100 21.27 8.46 -4.19
N ASN A 101 21.18 8.88 -5.46
CA ASN A 101 20.19 8.37 -6.42
C ASN A 101 20.23 6.84 -6.50
N SER A 102 21.40 6.22 -6.38
CA SER A 102 21.55 4.77 -6.47
C SER A 102 20.93 4.09 -5.25
N ALA A 103 21.23 4.58 -4.05
CA ALA A 103 20.59 4.11 -2.82
C ALA A 103 19.08 4.34 -2.85
N HIS A 104 18.61 5.47 -3.37
CA HIS A 104 17.18 5.73 -3.50
C HIS A 104 16.48 4.77 -4.47
N VAL A 105 17.03 4.58 -5.67
CA VAL A 105 16.49 3.64 -6.66
C VAL A 105 16.49 2.21 -6.12
N ASN A 106 17.54 1.81 -5.41
CA ASN A 106 17.60 0.50 -4.76
C ASN A 106 16.57 0.37 -3.64
N ALA A 107 16.42 1.37 -2.77
CA ALA A 107 15.42 1.36 -1.71
C ALA A 107 13.99 1.36 -2.27
N SER A 108 13.72 2.08 -3.35
CA SER A 108 12.42 2.02 -4.04
C SER A 108 12.17 0.68 -4.69
N ARG A 109 13.20 0.06 -5.30
CA ARG A 109 13.10 -1.28 -5.87
C ARG A 109 12.80 -2.31 -4.78
N GLU A 110 13.49 -2.25 -3.64
CA GLU A 110 13.24 -3.12 -2.50
C GLU A 110 11.82 -2.91 -1.95
N ALA A 111 11.41 -1.65 -1.76
CA ALA A 111 10.06 -1.32 -1.32
C ALA A 111 8.99 -1.86 -2.28
N TRP A 112 9.20 -1.73 -3.59
CA TRP A 112 8.30 -2.26 -4.61
C TRP A 112 8.23 -3.79 -4.58
N GLN A 113 9.37 -4.49 -4.41
CA GLN A 113 9.42 -5.95 -4.31
C GLN A 113 8.77 -6.52 -3.04
N VAL A 114 8.83 -5.76 -1.94
CA VAL A 114 8.21 -6.12 -0.66
C VAL A 114 6.73 -5.74 -0.62
N HIS A 115 6.29 -4.75 -1.40
CA HIS A 115 4.89 -4.30 -1.50
C HIS A 115 4.00 -5.25 -2.29
N ARG A 116 3.91 -6.50 -1.81
CA ARG A 116 3.14 -7.59 -2.41
C ARG A 116 1.67 -7.52 -1.99
N PHE A 117 0.79 -7.91 -2.91
CA PHE A 117 -0.62 -8.08 -2.60
C PHE A 117 -0.82 -9.31 -1.72
N LYS A 118 -1.01 -9.12 -0.41
CA LYS A 118 -1.26 -10.21 0.54
C LYS A 118 -2.57 -9.98 1.26
N MET A 119 -3.47 -10.97 1.18
CA MET A 119 -4.68 -10.99 2.00
C MET A 119 -4.31 -11.26 3.47
N THR A 120 -4.19 -10.20 4.26
CA THR A 120 -4.02 -10.29 5.72
C THR A 120 -5.39 -10.39 6.40
N THR A 121 -5.43 -10.79 7.68
CA THR A 121 -6.68 -10.79 8.46
C THR A 121 -7.31 -9.40 8.50
N ASP A 122 -6.52 -8.35 8.73
CA ASP A 122 -6.99 -6.96 8.73
C ASP A 122 -7.54 -6.54 7.35
N MET A 123 -6.87 -6.93 6.25
CA MET A 123 -7.37 -6.67 4.91
C MET A 123 -8.70 -7.40 4.66
N LEU A 124 -8.81 -8.65 5.10
CA LEU A 124 -10.03 -9.44 4.96
C LEU A 124 -11.20 -8.83 5.75
N ASP A 125 -10.96 -8.40 6.99
CA ASP A 125 -11.97 -7.77 7.84
C ASP A 125 -12.45 -6.45 7.23
N LYS A 126 -11.53 -5.62 6.73
CA LYS A 126 -11.86 -4.38 6.01
C LYS A 126 -12.61 -4.61 4.71
N LEU A 127 -12.33 -5.72 4.01
CA LEU A 127 -13.08 -6.08 2.80
C LEU A 127 -14.48 -6.58 3.14
N LYS A 128 -14.67 -7.27 4.26
CA LYS A 128 -15.97 -7.74 4.76
C LYS A 128 -16.85 -6.62 5.29
N ASP A 129 -16.27 -5.48 5.66
CA ASP A 129 -17.01 -4.24 5.85
C ASP A 129 -17.42 -3.65 4.49
N TRP A 130 -18.60 -4.05 4.04
CA TRP A 130 -19.17 -3.58 2.77
C TRP A 130 -19.43 -2.08 2.77
N SER A 131 -19.64 -1.47 3.95
CA SER A 131 -19.89 -0.03 4.11
C SER A 131 -18.62 0.82 4.11
N SER A 132 -17.44 0.21 4.23
CA SER A 132 -16.17 0.94 4.19
C SER A 132 -16.02 1.68 2.86
N MET A 133 -15.82 2.99 2.93
CA MET A 133 -15.53 3.85 1.77
C MET A 133 -14.13 3.62 1.20
N THR A 134 -13.22 3.10 2.03
CA THR A 134 -11.84 2.82 1.64
C THR A 134 -11.66 1.33 1.45
N LYS A 135 -11.34 0.91 0.23
CA LYS A 135 -11.08 -0.49 -0.08
C LYS A 135 -9.57 -0.75 -0.11
N PRO A 136 -9.06 -1.70 0.69
CA PRO A 136 -7.60 -1.88 0.84
C PRO A 136 -6.90 -2.36 -0.44
N HIS A 137 -7.60 -3.10 -1.33
CA HIS A 137 -7.04 -3.49 -2.63
C HIS A 137 -6.89 -2.31 -3.59
N GLN A 138 -7.82 -1.35 -3.52
CA GLN A 138 -7.74 -0.11 -4.29
C GLN A 138 -6.59 0.75 -3.80
N VAL A 139 -6.44 0.92 -2.48
CA VAL A 139 -5.29 1.62 -1.88
C VAL A 139 -3.98 0.98 -2.34
N TRP A 140 -3.88 -0.34 -2.29
CA TRP A 140 -2.70 -1.05 -2.79
C TRP A 140 -2.44 -0.76 -4.27
N ALA A 141 -3.48 -0.78 -5.12
CA ALA A 141 -3.36 -0.51 -6.56
C ALA A 141 -3.01 0.95 -6.88
N GLU A 142 -3.34 1.90 -6.00
CA GLU A 142 -2.95 3.31 -6.12
C GLU A 142 -1.50 3.53 -5.68
N GLU A 143 -1.05 2.84 -4.63
CA GLU A 143 0.29 3.00 -4.06
C GLU A 143 1.38 2.23 -4.82
N HIS A 144 1.07 1.01 -5.29
CA HIS A 144 2.02 0.14 -5.98
C HIS A 144 2.67 0.77 -7.23
N PRO A 145 1.95 1.47 -8.12
CA PRO A 145 2.58 2.14 -9.26
C PRO A 145 3.49 3.30 -8.85
N ALA A 146 3.18 4.02 -7.76
CA ALA A 146 4.06 5.08 -7.26
C ALA A 146 5.44 4.54 -6.82
N LEU A 147 5.48 3.34 -6.25
CA LEU A 147 6.73 2.64 -5.90
C LEU A 147 7.49 2.15 -7.14
N GLY A 148 6.76 1.78 -8.20
CA GLY A 148 7.34 1.29 -9.46
C GLY A 148 7.90 2.39 -10.37
N LYS A 149 7.49 3.66 -10.20
CA LYS A 149 7.93 4.81 -11.03
C LYS A 149 9.45 5.05 -11.01
N SER A 150 10.08 4.85 -9.86
CA SER A 150 11.53 5.03 -9.69
C SER A 150 12.34 3.79 -10.09
N VAL A 151 11.68 2.68 -10.40
CA VAL A 151 12.31 1.50 -11.00
C VAL A 151 12.30 1.69 -12.51
N ASN A 152 13.50 1.83 -13.10
CA ASN A 152 13.72 1.96 -14.54
C ASN A 152 13.38 0.64 -15.29
N SER A 153 12.09 0.32 -15.35
CA SER A 153 11.50 -0.87 -15.94
C SER A 153 10.48 -0.47 -17.01
N THR A 154 10.36 -1.27 -18.07
CA THR A 154 9.30 -1.13 -19.06
C THR A 154 7.95 -1.50 -18.43
N ASP A 155 6.84 -1.02 -19.00
CA ASP A 155 5.52 -1.38 -18.49
C ASP A 155 5.24 -2.89 -18.63
N GLU A 156 5.74 -3.52 -19.69
CA GLU A 156 5.72 -4.98 -19.84
C GLU A 156 6.45 -5.71 -18.68
N ASP A 157 7.63 -5.22 -18.29
CA ASP A 157 8.38 -5.77 -17.16
C ASP A 157 7.64 -5.55 -15.83
N ARG A 158 6.97 -4.40 -15.66
CA ARG A 158 6.14 -4.12 -14.47
C ARG A 158 4.92 -5.03 -14.42
N VAL A 159 4.19 -5.19 -15.53
CA VAL A 159 3.04 -6.08 -15.65
C VAL A 159 3.42 -7.52 -15.34
N SER A 160 4.45 -8.05 -16.01
CA SER A 160 4.87 -9.44 -15.83
C SER A 160 5.31 -9.73 -14.39
N LYS A 161 6.10 -8.85 -13.77
CA LYS A 161 6.53 -8.98 -12.38
C LYS A 161 5.37 -8.87 -11.40
N THR A 162 4.47 -7.92 -11.60
CA THR A 162 3.32 -7.77 -10.71
C THR A 162 2.43 -9.00 -10.81
N ILE A 163 2.05 -9.46 -12.02
CA ILE A 163 1.23 -10.67 -12.21
C ILE A 163 1.88 -11.90 -11.57
N ALA A 164 3.21 -12.09 -11.71
CA ALA A 164 3.92 -13.22 -11.13
C ALA A 164 3.88 -13.24 -9.58
N GLU A 165 3.74 -12.08 -8.95
CA GLU A 165 3.71 -11.94 -7.49
C GLU A 165 2.28 -11.86 -6.93
N LEU A 166 1.25 -11.72 -7.78
CA LEU A 166 -0.14 -11.75 -7.34
C LEU A 166 -0.55 -13.17 -6.93
N PRO A 167 -1.41 -13.31 -5.90
CA PRO A 167 -2.00 -14.59 -5.57
C PRO A 167 -2.80 -15.19 -6.74
N ALA A 168 -2.74 -16.51 -6.92
CA ALA A 168 -3.41 -17.20 -8.02
C ALA A 168 -4.93 -16.90 -8.10
N TRP A 169 -5.64 -16.92 -6.97
CA TRP A 169 -7.07 -16.54 -6.90
C TRP A 169 -7.33 -15.14 -7.44
N LEU A 170 -6.41 -14.20 -7.25
CA LEU A 170 -6.54 -12.83 -7.75
C LEU A 170 -6.30 -12.78 -9.25
N VAL A 171 -5.26 -13.44 -9.73
CA VAL A 171 -4.95 -13.55 -11.17
C VAL A 171 -6.13 -14.14 -11.95
N HIS A 172 -6.81 -15.15 -11.41
CA HIS A 172 -7.99 -15.75 -12.05
C HIS A 172 -9.20 -14.81 -12.18
N MET A 173 -9.24 -13.71 -11.42
CA MET A 173 -10.30 -12.70 -11.53
C MET A 173 -9.96 -11.60 -12.53
N LEU A 174 -8.70 -11.50 -12.95
CA LEU A 174 -8.27 -10.51 -13.93
C LEU A 174 -8.61 -10.97 -15.36
N PRO A 175 -8.88 -10.03 -16.28
CA PRO A 175 -8.85 -10.29 -17.72
C PRO A 175 -7.62 -11.10 -18.14
N LYS A 176 -7.79 -11.98 -19.14
CA LYS A 176 -6.73 -12.88 -19.60
C LYS A 176 -5.50 -12.10 -20.11
N GLY A 177 -4.33 -12.72 -19.92
CA GLY A 177 -2.99 -12.10 -19.96
C GLY A 177 -2.59 -11.34 -21.22
N ASP A 178 -3.22 -11.60 -22.37
CA ASP A 178 -2.89 -10.95 -23.65
C ASP A 178 -3.40 -9.49 -23.73
N ARG A 179 -4.00 -8.95 -22.66
CA ARG A 179 -4.57 -7.58 -22.65
C ARG A 179 -3.64 -6.50 -22.13
N TYR A 180 -2.63 -6.83 -21.35
CA TYR A 180 -1.83 -5.82 -20.62
C TYR A 180 -0.52 -5.45 -21.32
N ASP A 181 -0.35 -5.83 -22.59
CA ASP A 181 0.89 -5.68 -23.37
C ASP A 181 1.51 -4.27 -23.32
N ASN A 182 0.71 -3.24 -23.05
CA ASN A 182 1.20 -1.84 -22.98
C ASN A 182 0.60 -1.02 -21.83
N GLY A 183 0.03 -1.66 -20.80
CA GLY A 183 -0.81 -0.94 -19.83
C GLY A 183 -0.64 -1.40 -18.38
N PHE A 184 0.49 -1.06 -17.75
CA PHE A 184 0.62 -1.26 -16.30
C PHE A 184 -0.47 -0.52 -15.51
N ASP A 185 -0.86 0.67 -15.97
CA ASP A 185 -1.98 1.42 -15.40
C ASP A 185 -3.32 0.69 -15.60
N GLU A 186 -3.52 -0.02 -16.72
CA GLU A 186 -4.72 -0.83 -16.97
C GLU A 186 -4.80 -2.00 -15.99
N LEU A 187 -3.67 -2.69 -15.73
CA LEU A 187 -3.60 -3.73 -14.71
C LEU A 187 -3.95 -3.19 -13.32
N MET A 188 -3.41 -2.03 -12.94
CA MET A 188 -3.70 -1.42 -11.63
C MET A 188 -5.16 -1.01 -11.52
N ASN A 189 -5.74 -0.44 -12.59
CA ASN A 189 -7.15 -0.08 -12.65
C ASN A 189 -8.06 -1.30 -12.51
N ASP A 190 -7.75 -2.39 -13.21
CA ASP A 190 -8.54 -3.63 -13.12
C ASP A 190 -8.49 -4.22 -11.71
N ILE A 191 -7.31 -4.26 -11.07
CA ILE A 191 -7.17 -4.71 -9.67
C ILE A 191 -7.97 -3.80 -8.72
N GLY A 192 -7.89 -2.48 -8.91
CA GLY A 192 -8.61 -1.48 -8.12
C GLY A 192 -10.13 -1.53 -8.31
N ALA A 193 -10.60 -1.99 -9.47
CA ALA A 193 -12.02 -2.10 -9.81
C ALA A 193 -12.68 -3.40 -9.32
N LEU A 194 -11.92 -4.38 -8.81
CA LEU A 194 -12.46 -5.63 -8.31
C LEU A 194 -13.40 -5.39 -7.12
N SER A 195 -14.57 -6.02 -7.13
CA SER A 195 -15.47 -5.87 -6.00
C SER A 195 -14.92 -6.55 -4.74
N SER A 196 -15.05 -5.91 -3.58
CA SER A 196 -14.66 -6.51 -2.29
C SER A 196 -15.31 -7.87 -2.07
N ARG A 197 -16.56 -8.04 -2.53
CA ARG A 197 -17.31 -9.29 -2.38
C ARG A 197 -16.70 -10.43 -3.19
N GLN A 198 -16.28 -10.17 -4.43
CA GLN A 198 -15.58 -11.15 -5.27
C GLN A 198 -14.23 -11.51 -4.65
N LEU A 199 -13.46 -10.53 -4.16
CA LEU A 199 -12.18 -10.76 -3.52
C LEU A 199 -12.29 -11.67 -2.29
N VAL A 200 -13.25 -11.39 -1.39
CA VAL A 200 -13.50 -12.22 -0.20
C VAL A 200 -13.90 -13.63 -0.60
N PHE A 201 -14.86 -13.76 -1.53
CA PHE A 201 -15.34 -15.07 -1.97
C PHE A 201 -14.22 -15.93 -2.59
N SER A 202 -13.44 -15.37 -3.52
CA SER A 202 -12.35 -16.07 -4.19
C SER A 202 -11.25 -16.47 -3.22
N TYR A 203 -10.89 -15.59 -2.28
CA TYR A 203 -9.91 -15.90 -1.24
C TYR A 203 -10.39 -17.04 -0.32
N GLU A 204 -11.62 -16.96 0.19
CA GLU A 204 -12.18 -17.98 1.08
C GLU A 204 -12.29 -19.33 0.35
N HIS A 205 -12.74 -19.34 -0.91
CA HIS A 205 -12.82 -20.54 -1.72
C HIS A 205 -11.43 -21.18 -1.96
N GLU A 206 -10.41 -20.38 -2.30
CA GLU A 206 -9.05 -20.90 -2.45
C GLU A 206 -8.49 -21.42 -1.12
N SER A 207 -8.76 -20.73 0.00
CA SER A 207 -8.30 -21.17 1.32
C SER A 207 -8.87 -22.55 1.70
N VAL A 208 -10.13 -22.80 1.37
CA VAL A 208 -10.79 -24.10 1.56
C VAL A 208 -10.16 -25.15 0.65
N TYR A 209 -9.95 -24.82 -0.63
CA TYR A 209 -9.32 -25.74 -1.58
C TYR A 209 -7.90 -26.13 -1.13
N LYS A 210 -7.09 -25.16 -0.70
CA LYS A 210 -5.74 -25.41 -0.15
C LYS A 210 -5.80 -26.28 1.11
N ALA A 211 -6.73 -26.02 2.02
CA ALA A 211 -6.91 -26.83 3.22
C ALA A 211 -7.30 -28.28 2.90
N MET A 212 -8.16 -28.49 1.88
CA MET A 212 -8.54 -29.82 1.41
C MET A 212 -7.38 -30.54 0.71
N ALA A 213 -6.66 -29.86 -0.18
CA ALA A 213 -5.50 -30.40 -0.88
C ALA A 213 -4.39 -30.84 0.10
N SER A 214 -4.09 -30.03 1.12
CA SER A 214 -3.13 -30.41 2.16
C SER A 214 -3.58 -31.64 2.94
N ARG A 215 -4.88 -31.76 3.26
CA ARG A 215 -5.42 -32.97 3.91
C ARG A 215 -5.31 -34.22 3.03
N MET A 216 -5.52 -34.10 1.72
CA MET A 216 -5.39 -35.22 0.79
C MET A 216 -3.93 -35.65 0.58
N GLN A 217 -2.98 -34.72 0.61
CA GLN A 217 -1.55 -35.05 0.56
C GLN A 217 -1.06 -35.79 1.80
N HIS A 218 -1.67 -35.54 2.96
CA HIS A 218 -1.41 -36.31 4.19
C HIS A 218 -2.03 -37.72 4.21
N VAL A 219 -2.80 -38.12 3.19
CA VAL A 219 -3.49 -39.43 3.12
C VAL A 219 -2.78 -40.44 2.19
N SER A 220 -1.61 -40.13 1.63
CA SER A 220 -0.82 -41.12 0.87
C SER A 220 0.02 -42.06 1.77
N ILE A 221 -0.58 -43.21 2.07
CA ILE A 221 -0.06 -44.59 2.04
C ILE A 221 1.32 -44.81 2.69
N GLY A 222 1.32 -45.32 3.93
CA GLY A 222 2.44 -46.10 4.46
C GLY A 222 2.54 -47.46 3.75
N PRO A 223 3.72 -47.95 3.38
CA PRO A 223 3.89 -49.22 2.69
C PRO A 223 4.05 -50.36 3.70
N GLU A 224 2.96 -50.99 4.12
CA GLU A 224 2.93 -52.27 4.85
C GLU A 224 1.44 -52.65 4.98
N LEU A 225 0.87 -53.74 4.46
CA LEU A 225 1.34 -55.09 4.29
C LEU A 225 0.61 -55.73 3.09
N LEU A 226 1.39 -56.28 2.16
CA LEU A 226 0.91 -57.23 1.17
C LEU A 226 1.02 -58.65 1.76
N HIS A 227 -0.03 -59.45 1.53
CA HIS A 227 -0.12 -60.92 1.67
C HIS A 227 -0.51 -61.51 3.04
N THR A 228 -1.77 -61.93 3.16
CA THR A 228 -2.08 -63.37 3.35
C THR A 228 -3.50 -63.72 2.89
N ARG A 229 -3.60 -64.93 2.33
CA ARG A 229 -4.63 -65.53 1.49
C ARG A 229 -5.89 -65.97 2.28
N PRO A 230 -7.08 -66.09 1.65
CA PRO A 230 -8.32 -66.47 2.32
C PRO A 230 -8.42 -67.97 2.60
N THR A 231 -8.99 -68.32 3.76
CA THR A 231 -9.50 -69.67 4.05
C THR A 231 -10.87 -69.57 4.71
N THR A 232 -11.77 -70.38 4.17
CA THR A 232 -13.15 -70.67 4.53
C THR A 232 -13.38 -70.98 6.01
N SER A 233 -14.51 -70.51 6.59
CA SER A 233 -15.64 -71.36 7.00
C SER A 233 -16.47 -70.78 8.16
N SER A 234 -17.79 -70.90 7.99
CA SER A 234 -18.87 -71.13 8.99
C SER A 234 -19.24 -70.06 10.03
N VAL A 235 -20.43 -69.48 9.80
CA VAL A 235 -21.39 -68.97 10.79
C VAL A 235 -22.05 -70.16 11.52
N PRO A 236 -22.54 -70.01 12.78
CA PRO A 236 -23.99 -69.84 12.95
C PRO A 236 -24.43 -68.83 14.05
N ALA A 237 -25.47 -68.07 13.69
CA ALA A 237 -26.71 -67.70 14.42
C ALA A 237 -26.70 -67.17 15.89
N THR A 238 -27.04 -65.86 16.02
CA THR A 238 -28.14 -65.16 16.80
C THR A 238 -28.50 -65.57 18.26
N PRO A 239 -29.32 -64.78 19.05
CA PRO A 239 -29.89 -63.43 18.90
C PRO A 239 -29.97 -62.57 20.22
N GLN A 240 -30.67 -61.41 20.12
CA GLN A 240 -31.32 -60.59 21.20
C GLN A 240 -30.44 -59.56 21.94
N SER A 241 -30.89 -58.36 22.31
CA SER A 241 -32.15 -57.61 22.17
C SER A 241 -31.96 -56.20 22.77
N GLN A 242 -32.65 -55.18 22.23
CA GLN A 242 -33.34 -54.09 22.96
C GLN A 242 -32.49 -53.07 23.78
N THR A 243 -32.77 -51.77 23.99
CA THR A 243 -33.94 -50.89 23.76
C THR A 243 -33.61 -49.52 24.42
N TYR A 244 -33.82 -48.40 23.72
CA TYR A 244 -34.23 -47.05 24.22
C TYR A 244 -33.21 -46.28 25.14
N SER A 245 -33.20 -44.96 25.35
CA SER A 245 -34.10 -43.83 25.08
C SER A 245 -33.37 -42.50 25.41
N GLN A 246 -33.86 -41.39 24.83
CA GLN A 246 -33.99 -40.04 25.42
C GLN A 246 -32.78 -39.07 25.53
N THR A 247 -32.79 -38.05 24.67
CA THR A 247 -32.63 -36.60 24.99
C THR A 247 -33.75 -36.12 25.93
N PRO A 248 -33.74 -34.92 26.59
CA PRO A 248 -32.96 -33.68 26.39
C PRO A 248 -32.40 -33.10 27.73
N THR A 249 -31.75 -31.93 27.82
CA THR A 249 -32.39 -30.68 28.30
C THR A 249 -31.41 -29.49 28.29
N THR A 250 -31.97 -28.38 27.83
CA THR A 250 -31.68 -26.94 27.84
C THR A 250 -31.08 -26.29 29.10
N SER A 251 -30.27 -25.23 28.88
CA SER A 251 -30.26 -23.91 29.56
C SER A 251 -28.83 -23.43 29.88
N ARG A 252 -28.45 -22.14 29.88
CA ARG A 252 -28.99 -20.86 29.41
C ARG A 252 -27.88 -19.83 29.73
N SER A 253 -27.74 -18.83 28.87
CA SER A 253 -27.05 -17.54 28.95
C SER A 253 -26.50 -17.05 30.30
N ASN A 254 -25.33 -16.40 30.28
CA ASN A 254 -25.26 -14.97 30.62
C ASN A 254 -23.96 -14.27 30.18
N LEU A 255 -24.16 -13.08 29.62
CA LEU A 255 -23.19 -12.01 29.38
C LEU A 255 -22.69 -11.44 30.71
N GLN A 256 -21.41 -11.04 30.77
CA GLN A 256 -21.01 -9.90 31.57
C GLN A 256 -19.81 -9.18 30.94
N PHE A 257 -20.05 -7.90 30.65
CA PHE A 257 -19.07 -6.87 30.35
C PHE A 257 -18.14 -6.63 31.55
N SER A 258 -16.87 -6.31 31.30
CA SER A 258 -16.22 -5.16 31.95
C SER A 258 -14.95 -4.75 31.22
N SER A 259 -14.93 -3.47 30.84
CA SER A 259 -13.75 -2.73 30.38
C SER A 259 -12.86 -2.38 31.57
N ALA A 260 -11.54 -2.44 31.41
CA ALA A 260 -10.61 -1.78 32.31
C ALA A 260 -9.58 -1.00 31.49
N VAL A 261 -9.78 0.31 31.53
CA VAL A 261 -8.93 1.40 31.10
C VAL A 261 -7.54 1.28 31.74
N ARG A 262 -6.46 1.33 30.93
CA ARG A 262 -5.12 1.65 31.43
C ARG A 262 -4.82 3.11 31.13
N GLN A 263 -4.99 3.96 32.14
CA GLN A 263 -4.35 5.27 32.22
C GLN A 263 -2.85 5.04 32.39
N THR A 264 -2.04 5.60 31.47
CA THR A 264 -0.60 5.74 31.70
C THR A 264 -0.35 7.21 32.02
N ILE A 265 0.05 7.44 33.26
CA ILE A 265 0.47 8.73 33.82
C ILE A 265 1.84 9.06 33.23
N ILE A 266 1.98 10.25 32.63
CA ILE A 266 3.27 10.85 32.25
C ILE A 266 3.70 11.74 33.42
N PRO A 267 4.91 11.57 34.00
CA PRO A 267 5.46 12.57 34.90
C PRO A 267 6.00 13.76 34.09
N LEU A 268 5.46 14.95 34.40
CA LEU A 268 6.06 16.24 34.09
C LEU A 268 7.35 16.39 34.90
N ASN A 269 8.45 16.72 34.22
CA ASN A 269 9.66 17.21 34.85
C ASN A 269 9.79 18.69 34.50
N ASP A 270 9.37 19.53 35.45
CA ASP A 270 9.71 20.96 35.53
C ASP A 270 10.93 21.09 36.44
N GLU A 271 12.04 21.62 35.90
CA GLU A 271 13.11 22.40 36.55
C GLU A 271 14.25 22.53 35.51
N ALA A 272 14.92 23.66 35.26
CA ALA A 272 15.09 24.83 36.11
C ALA A 272 15.42 26.08 35.26
N THR A 273 14.86 27.19 35.72
CA THR A 273 15.37 28.56 35.59
C THR A 273 16.71 28.69 36.32
N ALA A 274 17.74 29.28 35.68
CA ALA A 274 18.69 30.23 36.31
C ALA A 274 19.84 30.63 35.37
N ARG A 275 19.69 31.78 34.72
CA ARG A 275 20.62 32.94 34.63
C ARG A 275 20.42 33.73 33.34
#